data_AF-A0A5S9IRH3-F1
#
_entry.id   AF-A0A5S9IRH3-F1
#
_cell.length_a   1.000
_cell.length_b   1.000
_cell.length_c   1.000
_cell.angle_alpha   90.00
_cell.angle_beta   90.00
_cell.angle_gamma   90.00
#
_symmetry.space_group_name_H-M   'P 1'
#
loop_
_entity.id
_entity.type
_entity.pdbx_description
1 polymer ?
#
loop_
_entity_poly.entity_id
_entity_poly.type
_entity_poly.pdbx_seq_one_letter_code
_entity_poly.pdbx_strand_id
1 'polypeptide(L)'
;MQYEKAPINETIWRWGIHQEKLEVLQESSQEALEVIGLHGVTAFAGEIPSDAKVSNARVKDLVALGFPVYITPLDATPEHRTVELPKSITAETVEIWNNVWKRMD
;
A
#
# COMPACT_ATOMS: atom_id res chain seq x y z
N MET A 1 15.42 -3.94 -10.78
CA MET A 1 14.27 -3.40 -11.54
C MET A 1 13.99 -2.02 -11.00
N GLN A 2 13.81 -0.99 -11.83
CA GLN A 2 13.50 0.35 -11.34
C GLN A 2 12.04 0.65 -11.66
N TYR A 3 11.20 0.71 -10.63
CA TYR A 3 9.78 1.04 -10.78
C TYR A 3 9.58 2.56 -10.82
N GLU A 4 8.58 2.99 -11.59
CA GLU A 4 8.17 4.39 -11.63
C GLU A 4 7.41 4.77 -10.35
N LYS A 5 7.54 6.01 -9.88
CA LYS A 5 6.77 6.51 -8.74
C LYS A 5 5.34 6.85 -9.16
N ALA A 6 4.37 6.53 -8.32
CA ALA A 6 2.99 6.90 -8.56
C ALA A 6 2.77 8.44 -8.50
N PRO A 7 1.82 9.00 -9.27
CA PRO A 7 1.52 10.43 -9.23
C PRO A 7 1.01 10.86 -7.85
N ILE A 8 1.54 11.95 -7.29
CA ILE A 8 1.17 12.43 -5.94
C ILE A 8 -0.33 12.78 -5.78
N ASN A 9 -1.01 13.12 -6.87
CA ASN A 9 -2.43 13.47 -6.89
C ASN A 9 -3.34 12.25 -7.04
N GLU A 10 -2.78 11.06 -7.23
CA GLU A 10 -3.53 9.81 -7.36
C GLU A 10 -4.15 9.42 -6.01
N THR A 11 -5.39 8.90 -6.07
CA THR A 11 -6.00 8.18 -4.94
C THR A 11 -5.85 6.70 -5.22
N ILE A 12 -5.36 5.97 -4.23
CA ILE A 12 -5.18 4.54 -4.31
C ILE A 12 -5.99 3.83 -3.23
N TRP A 13 -6.28 2.56 -3.48
CA TRP A 13 -7.20 1.75 -2.71
C TRP A 13 -6.52 0.48 -2.22
N ARG A 14 -6.93 0.01 -1.04
CA ARG A 14 -6.54 -1.30 -0.52
C ARG A 14 -7.77 -2.06 -0.06
N TRP A 15 -7.75 -3.37 -0.28
CA TRP A 15 -8.78 -4.28 0.23
C TRP A 15 -8.78 -4.29 1.77
N GLY A 16 -9.97 -4.34 2.34
CA GLY A 16 -10.19 -4.32 3.78
C GLY A 16 -10.38 -2.92 4.36
N ILE A 17 -11.17 -2.87 5.43
CA ILE A 17 -11.49 -1.66 6.22
C ILE A 17 -10.99 -1.75 7.66
N HIS A 18 -10.67 -2.95 8.13
CA HIS A 18 -10.19 -3.20 9.49
C HIS A 18 -8.70 -2.89 9.61
N GLN A 19 -8.25 -2.67 10.84
CA GLN A 19 -6.85 -2.46 11.14
C GLN A 19 -5.98 -3.63 10.67
N GLU A 20 -4.86 -3.28 10.05
CA GLU A 20 -3.76 -4.20 9.79
C GLU A 20 -2.99 -4.47 11.07
N LYS A 21 -2.47 -5.69 11.19
CA LYS A 21 -1.62 -6.10 12.30
C LYS A 21 -0.15 -6.09 11.86
N LEU A 22 0.74 -6.00 12.84
CA LEU A 22 2.18 -5.99 12.61
C LEU A 22 2.63 -7.20 11.80
N GLU A 23 2.20 -8.40 12.20
CA GLU A 23 2.61 -9.65 11.58
C GLU A 23 2.15 -9.73 10.13
N VAL A 24 0.94 -9.24 9.84
CA VAL A 24 0.35 -9.25 8.49
C VAL A 24 1.12 -8.30 7.56
N LEU A 25 1.45 -7.10 8.02
CA LEU A 25 2.26 -6.17 7.22
C LEU A 25 3.68 -6.70 7.00
N GLN A 26 4.28 -7.36 7.99
CA GLN A 26 5.60 -7.96 7.87
C GLN A 26 5.61 -9.09 6.84
N GLU A 27 4.67 -10.03 6.93
CA GLU A 27 4.55 -11.14 5.99
C GLU A 27 4.32 -10.64 4.56
N SER A 28 3.33 -9.76 4.37
CA SER A 28 2.99 -9.22 3.05
C SER A 28 4.16 -8.44 2.43
N SER A 29 4.89 -7.66 3.23
CA SER A 29 6.01 -6.87 2.74
C SER A 29 7.23 -7.73 2.39
N GLN A 30 7.46 -8.80 3.13
CA GLN A 30 8.53 -9.75 2.85
C GLN A 30 8.21 -10.55 1.57
N GLU A 31 6.97 -10.98 1.37
CA GLU A 31 6.55 -11.66 0.15
C GLU A 31 6.75 -10.76 -1.08
N ALA A 32 6.31 -9.51 -1.03
CA ALA A 32 6.53 -8.55 -2.12
C ALA A 32 8.03 -8.31 -2.40
N LEU A 33 8.86 -8.31 -1.36
CA LEU A 33 10.32 -8.17 -1.54
C LEU A 33 10.90 -9.34 -2.34
N GLU A 34 10.40 -10.55 -2.11
CA GLU A 34 10.86 -11.76 -2.82
C GLU A 34 10.38 -11.82 -4.27
N VAL A 35 9.13 -11.40 -4.51
CA VAL A 35 8.50 -11.50 -5.84
C VAL A 35 8.91 -10.35 -6.76
N ILE A 36 8.88 -9.11 -6.25
CA ILE A 36 9.08 -7.90 -7.06
C ILE A 36 10.26 -7.03 -6.59
N GLY A 37 10.96 -7.42 -5.53
CA GLY A 37 12.13 -6.65 -5.05
C GLY A 37 11.77 -5.37 -4.29
N LEU A 38 10.51 -5.20 -3.89
CA LEU A 38 10.03 -4.08 -3.08
C LEU A 38 9.44 -4.59 -1.77
N HIS A 39 9.98 -4.13 -0.64
CA HIS A 39 9.42 -4.43 0.67
C HIS A 39 8.19 -3.55 0.90
N GLY A 40 7.00 -4.06 0.61
CA GLY A 40 5.80 -3.24 0.66
C GLY A 40 4.53 -4.01 0.42
N VAL A 41 3.42 -3.31 0.39
CA VAL A 41 2.09 -3.93 0.28
C VAL A 41 1.33 -3.42 -0.92
N THR A 42 0.50 -4.31 -1.44
CA THR A 42 -0.35 -4.05 -2.60
C THR A 42 -1.40 -2.98 -2.32
N ALA A 43 -1.55 -2.10 -3.31
CA ALA A 43 -2.65 -1.16 -3.47
C ALA A 43 -3.03 -1.10 -4.97
N PHE A 44 -4.13 -0.42 -5.28
CA PHE A 44 -4.63 -0.30 -6.64
C PHE A 44 -5.07 1.13 -6.93
N ALA A 45 -4.81 1.60 -8.14
CA ALA A 45 -5.39 2.82 -8.67
C ALA A 45 -6.70 2.53 -9.41
N GLY A 46 -7.32 3.57 -9.96
CA GLY A 46 -8.52 3.47 -10.81
C GLY A 46 -9.82 3.31 -10.03
N GLU A 47 -10.83 2.78 -10.73
CA GLU A 47 -12.17 2.56 -10.21
C GLU A 47 -12.24 1.22 -9.46
N ILE A 48 -12.92 1.24 -8.31
CA ILE A 48 -13.18 0.06 -7.49
C ILE A 48 -14.67 -0.30 -7.61
N PRO A 49 -15.04 -1.60 -7.59
CA PRO A 49 -16.44 -2.01 -7.52
C PRO A 49 -17.20 -1.30 -6.39
N SER A 50 -18.44 -0.89 -6.64
CA SER A 50 -19.22 -0.09 -5.67
C SER A 50 -19.52 -0.81 -4.35
N ASP A 51 -19.51 -2.14 -4.37
CA ASP A 51 -19.76 -3.02 -3.21
C ASP A 51 -18.47 -3.47 -2.50
N ALA A 52 -17.31 -3.07 -2.99
CA ALA A 52 -16.02 -3.42 -2.43
C ALA A 52 -15.83 -2.88 -1.01
N LYS A 53 -15.29 -3.71 -0.12
CA LYS A 53 -14.81 -3.28 1.19
C LYS A 53 -13.35 -2.84 1.07
N VAL A 54 -13.17 -1.53 0.85
CA VAL A 54 -11.85 -0.92 0.65
C VAL A 54 -11.63 0.29 1.54
N SER A 55 -10.36 0.52 1.84
CA SER A 55 -9.82 1.76 2.38
C SER A 55 -9.10 2.53 1.26
N ASN A 56 -8.98 3.85 1.41
CA ASN A 56 -8.25 4.69 0.47
C ASN A 56 -7.32 5.68 1.15
N ALA A 57 -6.29 6.07 0.42
CA ALA A 57 -5.37 7.12 0.77
C ALA A 57 -4.96 7.87 -0.50
N ARG A 58 -4.58 9.15 -0.35
CA ARG A 58 -3.92 9.88 -1.44
C ARG A 58 -2.43 9.57 -1.42
N VAL A 59 -1.82 9.42 -2.58
CA VAL A 59 -0.38 9.12 -2.71
C VAL A 59 0.47 10.19 -2.00
N LYS A 60 0.10 11.47 -2.12
CA LYS A 60 0.81 12.55 -1.41
C LYS A 60 0.85 12.37 0.12
N ASP A 61 -0.21 11.83 0.72
CA ASP A 61 -0.31 11.68 2.17
C ASP A 61 0.56 10.51 2.63
N LEU A 62 0.59 9.42 1.87
CA LEU A 62 1.50 8.28 2.08
C LEU A 62 2.97 8.69 1.95
N VAL A 63 3.32 9.40 0.88
CA VAL A 63 4.69 9.86 0.63
C VAL A 63 5.15 10.83 1.72
N ALA A 64 4.28 11.73 2.20
CA ALA A 64 4.60 12.64 3.30
C ALA A 64 4.91 11.91 4.63
N LEU A 65 4.34 10.71 4.82
CA LEU A 65 4.59 9.85 5.98
C LEU A 65 5.78 8.89 5.78
N GLY A 66 6.49 9.00 4.65
CA GLY A 66 7.64 8.15 4.36
C GLY A 66 7.28 6.79 3.76
N PHE A 67 6.10 6.64 3.15
CA PHE A 67 5.71 5.47 2.39
C PHE A 67 5.70 5.78 0.89
N PRO A 68 6.81 5.54 0.16
CA PRO A 68 6.84 5.67 -1.29
C PRO A 68 5.80 4.77 -1.95
N VAL A 69 5.21 5.24 -3.05
CA VAL A 69 4.28 4.45 -3.85
C VAL A 69 4.84 4.30 -5.25
N TYR A 70 4.86 3.07 -5.75
CA TYR A 70 5.36 2.72 -7.07
C TYR A 70 4.28 2.14 -7.97
N ILE A 71 4.41 2.41 -9.25
CA ILE A 71 3.64 1.77 -10.32
C ILE A 71 4.31 0.41 -10.58
N THR A 72 3.64 -0.66 -10.16
CA THR A 72 4.14 -2.03 -10.20
C THR A 72 3.14 -2.91 -10.96
N PRO A 73 2.88 -2.62 -12.25
CA PRO A 73 1.84 -3.31 -12.99
C PRO A 73 2.18 -4.80 -13.06
N LEU A 74 1.18 -5.63 -12.78
CA LEU A 74 1.23 -7.04 -13.13
C LEU A 74 0.50 -7.20 -14.46
N ASP A 75 0.84 -8.23 -15.25
CA ASP A 75 0.36 -8.38 -16.64
C ASP A 75 -1.18 -8.27 -16.78
N ALA A 76 -1.94 -8.68 -15.76
CA ALA A 76 -3.41 -8.59 -15.73
C ALA A 76 -3.97 -7.38 -14.96
N THR A 77 -3.12 -6.60 -14.28
CA THR A 77 -3.52 -5.49 -13.40
C THR A 77 -2.61 -4.27 -13.60
N PRO A 78 -2.82 -3.48 -14.68
CA PRO A 78 -2.06 -2.25 -14.92
C PRO A 78 -2.22 -1.20 -13.81
N GLU A 79 -3.33 -1.29 -13.07
CA GLU A 79 -3.62 -0.41 -11.94
C GLU A 79 -2.91 -0.81 -10.64
N HIS A 80 -2.12 -1.87 -10.65
CA HIS A 80 -1.40 -2.30 -9.45
C HIS A 80 -0.38 -1.25 -9.02
N ARG A 81 -0.35 -1.01 -7.71
CA ARG A 81 0.58 -0.14 -7.01
C ARG A 81 1.19 -0.92 -5.85
N THR A 82 2.44 -0.61 -5.52
CA THR A 82 3.06 -1.10 -4.30
C THR A 82 3.43 0.09 -3.42
N VAL A 83 2.97 0.06 -2.18
CA VAL A 83 3.34 1.04 -1.17
C VAL A 83 4.48 0.44 -0.36
N GLU A 84 5.66 1.03 -0.47
CA GLU A 84 6.87 0.58 0.21
C GLU A 84 6.79 0.88 1.71
N LEU A 85 7.13 -0.13 2.50
CA LEU A 85 7.21 -0.08 3.95
C LEU A 85 8.67 -0.20 4.39
N PRO A 86 9.06 0.39 5.53
CA PRO A 86 10.40 0.20 6.06
C PRO A 86 10.67 -1.30 6.30
N LYS A 87 11.89 -1.77 6.00
CA LYS A 87 12.29 -3.17 6.22
C LYS A 87 12.08 -3.65 7.66
N SER A 88 12.17 -2.73 8.61
CA SER A 88 11.81 -2.98 10.00
C SER A 88 10.48 -2.30 10.29
N ILE A 89 9.40 -3.07 10.19
CA ILE A 89 8.06 -2.59 10.57
C ILE A 89 7.94 -2.64 12.09
N THR A 90 7.59 -1.51 12.69
CA THR A 90 7.37 -1.34 14.14
C THR A 90 5.89 -1.17 14.45
N ALA A 91 5.51 -1.25 15.73
CA ALA A 91 4.14 -0.94 16.16
C ALA A 91 3.71 0.49 15.77
N GLU A 92 4.63 1.46 15.86
CA GLU A 92 4.40 2.84 15.39
C GLU A 92 4.15 2.90 13.88
N THR A 93 4.89 2.10 13.09
CA THR A 93 4.65 2.00 11.64
C THR A 93 3.23 1.52 11.35
N VAL A 94 2.76 0.51 12.10
CA VAL A 94 1.39 -0.04 11.97
C VAL A 94 0.33 1.00 12.35
N GLU A 95 0.58 1.79 13.39
CA GLU A 95 -0.33 2.85 13.81
C GLU A 95 -0.46 3.93 12.73
N ILE A 96 0.67 4.46 12.24
CA ILE A 96 0.69 5.46 11.15
C ILE A 96 0.02 4.88 9.90
N TRP A 97 0.29 3.61 9.60
CA TRP A 97 -0.32 2.89 8.48
C TRP A 97 -1.85 2.83 8.59
N ASN A 98 -2.38 2.34 9.70
CA ASN A 98 -3.83 2.24 9.88
C ASN A 98 -4.49 3.63 9.84
N ASN A 99 -3.84 4.65 10.38
CA ASN A 99 -4.32 6.03 10.36
C ASN A 99 -4.40 6.61 8.95
N VAL A 100 -3.37 6.47 8.11
CA VAL A 100 -3.38 7.02 6.73
C VAL A 100 -4.42 6.32 5.85
N TRP A 101 -4.68 5.04 6.08
CA TRP A 101 -5.72 4.28 5.40
C TRP A 101 -7.11 4.42 6.03
N LYS A 102 -7.24 5.19 7.12
CA LYS A 102 -8.49 5.37 7.89
C LYS A 102 -9.11 4.03 8.32
N ARG A 103 -8.27 3.06 8.65
CA ARG A 103 -8.68 1.74 9.13
C ARG A 103 -8.88 1.84 10.63
N MET A 104 -10.11 1.59 11.07
CA MET A 104 -10.50 1.61 12.48
C MET A 104 -11.14 0.26 12.83
N ASP A 105 -11.07 -0.10 14.11
CA ASP A 105 -11.66 -1.34 14.63
C ASP A 105 -13.19 -1.36 14.50
#